data_AF-A0AA40BMK9-F1
#
_entry.id   AF-A0AA40BMK9-F1
#
_cell.length_a   1.000
_cell.length_b   1.000
_cell.length_c   1.000
_cell.angle_alpha   90.00
_cell.angle_beta   90.00
_cell.angle_gamma   90.00
#
_symmetry.space_group_name_H-M   'P 1'
#
loop_
_entity.id
_entity.type
_entity.pdbx_description
1 polymer ?
#
loop_
_entity_poly.entity_id
_entity_poly.type
_entity_poly.pdbx_seq_one_letter_code
_entity_poly.pdbx_strand_id
1 'polypeptide(L)'
;ARPRVQFEPSLGIGLTQSERLAADIEYAKKEGCFEPQDFMPANKDPFKEWWVEEVDGHWGLYQRRQIDKLKHKWCVRDGWFYAKRL
;
A
#
# COMPACT_ATOMS: atom_id res chain seq x y z
N ALA A 1 49.11 28.00 2.61
CA ALA A 1 49.23 26.62 3.10
C ALA A 1 48.27 25.74 2.29
N ARG A 2 48.72 24.60 1.73
CA ARG A 2 47.83 23.68 0.99
C ARG A 2 47.06 22.80 2.00
N PRO A 3 45.74 22.61 1.87
CA PRO A 3 45.01 21.72 2.78
C PRO A 3 45.41 20.27 2.50
N ARG A 4 45.78 19.55 3.56
CA ARG A 4 46.11 18.12 3.52
C ARG A 4 44.80 17.35 3.31
N VAL A 5 44.61 16.80 2.11
CA VAL A 5 43.53 15.84 1.82
C VAL A 5 43.76 14.60 2.66
N GLN A 6 42.95 14.44 3.72
CA GLN A 6 42.83 13.20 4.48
C GLN A 6 42.15 12.19 3.55
N PHE A 7 42.93 11.30 2.94
CA PHE A 7 42.37 10.14 2.26
C PHE A 7 42.11 9.08 3.34
N GLU A 8 40.91 9.13 3.92
CA GLU A 8 40.44 8.02 4.73
C GLU A 8 40.06 6.91 3.75
N PRO A 9 40.74 5.74 3.75
CA PRO A 9 40.27 4.63 2.96
C PRO A 9 38.93 4.22 3.58
N SER A 10 37.84 4.47 2.87
CA SER A 10 36.53 3.90 3.17
C SER A 10 36.61 2.39 2.92
N LEU A 11 37.36 1.70 3.77
CA LEU A 11 37.36 0.26 3.93
C LEU A 11 36.09 -0.13 4.69
N GLY A 12 34.94 0.15 4.10
CA GLY A 12 33.68 -0.47 4.47
C GLY A 12 33.49 -1.64 3.52
N ILE A 13 33.54 -2.87 4.02
CA ILE A 13 32.97 -4.03 3.33
C ILE A 13 31.44 -3.79 3.33
N GLY A 14 31.01 -2.88 2.47
CA GLY A 14 29.61 -2.62 2.18
C GLY A 14 29.22 -3.52 1.04
N LEU A 15 28.07 -4.18 1.18
CA LEU A 15 27.40 -4.82 0.05
C LEU A 15 27.34 -3.82 -1.10
N THR A 16 27.68 -4.29 -2.30
CA THR A 16 27.51 -3.49 -3.52
C THR A 16 26.04 -3.06 -3.62
N GLN A 17 25.78 -1.95 -4.29
CA GLN A 17 24.40 -1.46 -4.49
C GLN A 17 23.48 -2.56 -5.03
N SER A 18 24.01 -3.43 -5.89
CA SER A 18 23.32 -4.58 -6.46
C SER A 18 22.97 -5.65 -5.41
N GLU A 19 23.87 -5.97 -4.48
CA GLU A 19 23.62 -6.93 -3.40
C GLU A 19 22.62 -6.39 -2.37
N ARG A 20 22.67 -5.08 -2.07
CA ARG A 20 21.66 -4.42 -1.22
C ARG A 20 20.27 -4.52 -1.83
N LEU A 21 20.17 -4.21 -3.14
CA LEU A 21 18.91 -4.25 -3.87
C LEU A 21 18.35 -5.69 -3.98
N ALA A 22 19.21 -6.70 -4.15
CA ALA A 22 18.79 -8.10 -4.12
C ALA A 22 18.22 -8.49 -2.74
N ALA A 23 18.89 -8.09 -1.65
CA ALA A 23 18.42 -8.31 -0.29
C ALA A 23 17.09 -7.58 -0.02
N ASP A 24 16.93 -6.35 -0.51
CA ASP A 24 15.69 -5.57 -0.38
C ASP A 24 14.53 -6.23 -1.15
N ILE A 25 14.79 -6.80 -2.34
CA ILE A 25 13.78 -7.54 -3.11
C ILE A 25 13.39 -8.84 -2.41
N GLU A 26 14.36 -9.61 -1.90
CA GLU A 26 14.08 -10.82 -1.12
C GLU A 26 13.27 -10.51 0.15
N TYR A 27 13.62 -9.41 0.82
CA TYR A 27 12.87 -8.92 1.98
C TYR A 27 11.43 -8.55 1.60
N ALA A 28 11.24 -7.76 0.53
CA ALA A 28 9.91 -7.37 0.06
C ALA A 28 9.05 -8.59 -0.36
N LYS A 29 9.67 -9.65 -0.91
CA LYS A 29 8.98 -10.91 -1.22
C LYS A 29 8.59 -11.66 0.04
N LYS A 30 9.48 -11.72 1.04
CA LYS A 30 9.25 -12.41 2.31
C LYS A 30 8.18 -11.73 3.16
N GLU A 31 8.17 -10.40 3.19
CA GLU A 31 7.20 -9.60 3.94
C GLU A 31 5.86 -9.42 3.22
N GLY A 32 5.66 -10.07 2.07
CA GLY A 32 4.41 -9.98 1.34
C GLY A 32 4.12 -8.57 0.80
N CYS A 33 5.15 -7.72 0.61
CA CYS A 33 4.96 -6.38 0.06
C CYS A 33 4.40 -6.39 -1.37
N PHE A 34 4.51 -7.53 -2.06
CA PHE A 34 3.90 -7.76 -3.37
C PHE A 34 2.47 -8.33 -3.30
N GLU A 35 1.97 -8.67 -2.11
CA GLU A 35 0.60 -9.12 -1.95
C GLU A 35 -0.38 -7.95 -2.14
N PRO A 36 -1.58 -8.23 -2.70
CA PRO A 36 -2.60 -7.20 -2.87
C PRO A 36 -2.97 -6.57 -1.52
N GLN A 37 -2.61 -5.30 -1.36
CA GLN A 37 -2.93 -4.56 -0.14
C GLN A 37 -4.43 -4.24 -0.06
N ASP A 38 -4.98 -4.30 1.15
CA ASP A 38 -6.37 -3.90 1.40
C ASP A 38 -6.46 -2.36 1.47
N PHE A 39 -6.98 -1.74 0.41
CA PHE A 39 -7.08 -0.29 0.30
C PHE A 39 -8.36 0.23 0.93
N MET A 40 -8.35 0.55 2.23
CA MET A 40 -9.51 1.12 2.91
C MET A 40 -9.49 2.66 2.91
N PRO A 41 -10.62 3.36 2.76
CA PRO A 41 -10.67 4.80 2.94
C PRO A 41 -10.27 5.19 4.38
N ALA A 42 -9.54 6.30 4.51
CA ALA A 42 -9.05 6.79 5.80
C ALA A 42 -10.17 7.23 6.76
N ASN A 43 -11.32 7.66 6.21
CA ASN A 43 -12.48 8.06 7.01
C ASN A 43 -13.25 6.82 7.49
N LYS A 44 -13.24 6.63 8.81
CA LYS A 44 -13.88 5.52 9.53
C LYS A 44 -15.24 5.88 10.14
N ASP A 45 -15.80 7.03 9.79
CA ASP A 45 -17.11 7.43 10.30
C ASP A 45 -18.20 6.42 9.86
N PRO A 46 -18.97 5.85 10.80
CA PRO A 46 -19.92 4.77 10.51
C PRO A 46 -21.13 5.23 9.70
N PHE A 47 -21.42 6.53 9.67
CA PHE A 47 -22.56 7.12 8.98
C PHE A 47 -22.20 7.67 7.61
N LYS A 48 -20.90 7.81 7.31
CA LYS A 48 -20.42 8.22 5.99
C LYS A 48 -20.89 7.24 4.93
N GLU A 49 -21.50 7.80 3.89
CA GLU A 49 -21.95 7.05 2.72
C GLU A 49 -20.82 6.88 1.72
N TRP A 50 -20.73 5.68 1.16
CA TRP A 50 -19.81 5.31 0.10
C TRP A 50 -20.57 4.67 -1.04
N TRP A 51 -20.04 4.82 -2.25
CA TRP A 51 -20.51 4.07 -3.40
C TRP A 51 -20.21 2.59 -3.21
N VAL A 52 -21.19 1.75 -3.51
CA VAL A 52 -21.08 0.30 -3.47
C VAL A 52 -21.52 -0.28 -4.80
N GLU A 53 -20.69 -1.12 -5.39
CA GLU A 53 -21.02 -1.98 -6.51
C GLU A 53 -21.56 -3.31 -5.94
N GLU A 54 -22.85 -3.56 -6.13
CA GLU A 54 -23.52 -4.80 -5.76
C GLU A 54 -23.13 -5.95 -6.71
N VAL A 55 -23.46 -7.20 -6.34
CA VAL A 55 -23.03 -8.41 -7.07
C VAL A 55 -23.57 -8.47 -8.51
N ASP A 56 -24.71 -7.84 -8.75
CA ASP A 56 -25.37 -7.71 -10.05
C ASP A 56 -24.81 -6.56 -10.92
N GLY A 57 -23.80 -5.83 -10.41
CA GLY A 57 -23.22 -4.68 -11.09
C GLY A 57 -24.02 -3.39 -10.93
N HIS A 58 -25.08 -3.38 -10.11
CA HIS A 58 -25.78 -2.15 -9.76
C HIS A 58 -24.97 -1.33 -8.75
N TRP A 59 -25.11 0.00 -8.85
CA TRP A 59 -24.46 0.94 -7.95
C TRP A 59 -25.47 1.50 -6.94
N GLY A 60 -25.09 1.48 -5.67
CA GLY A 60 -25.87 2.06 -4.58
C GLY A 60 -25.00 2.90 -3.65
N LEU A 61 -25.64 3.69 -2.79
CA LEU A 61 -25.00 4.39 -1.69
C LEU A 61 -25.36 3.69 -0.39
N TYR A 62 -24.33 3.29 0.36
CA TYR A 62 -24.52 2.64 1.65
C TYR A 62 -23.66 3.31 2.71
N GLN A 63 -24.15 3.31 3.93
CA GLN A 63 -23.37 3.78 5.07
C GLN A 63 -22.24 2.80 5.38
N ARG A 64 -21.12 3.33 5.87
CA ARG A 64 -19.96 2.54 6.25
C ARG A 64 -20.31 1.36 7.17
N ARG A 65 -21.15 1.60 8.19
CA ARG A 65 -21.63 0.56 9.12
C ARG A 65 -22.42 -0.58 8.45
N GLN A 66 -23.04 -0.32 7.31
CA GLN A 66 -23.77 -1.34 6.55
C GLN A 66 -22.79 -2.14 5.71
N ILE A 67 -21.85 -1.45 5.05
CA ILE A 67 -20.78 -2.06 4.25
C ILE A 67 -19.93 -2.99 5.11
N ASP A 68 -19.54 -2.58 6.32
CA ASP A 68 -18.72 -3.40 7.23
C ASP A 68 -19.40 -4.72 7.65
N LYS A 69 -20.74 -4.84 7.52
CA LYS A 69 -21.49 -6.08 7.76
C LYS A 69 -21.58 -6.98 6.53
N LEU A 70 -21.29 -6.44 5.35
CA LEU A 70 -21.30 -7.16 4.09
C LEU A 70 -19.93 -7.75 3.80
N LYS A 71 -19.88 -8.86 3.06
CA LYS A 71 -18.65 -9.30 2.41
C LYS A 71 -18.36 -8.33 1.28
N HIS A 72 -17.34 -7.50 1.46
CA HIS A 72 -16.97 -6.48 0.51
C HIS A 72 -15.45 -6.40 0.38
N LYS A 73 -14.99 -5.82 -0.73
CA LYS A 73 -13.61 -5.41 -0.96
C LYS A 73 -13.60 -3.93 -1.27
N TRP A 74 -12.73 -3.17 -0.62
CA TRP A 74 -12.54 -1.78 -0.98
C TRP A 74 -11.70 -1.68 -2.25
N CYS A 75 -12.17 -0.85 -3.17
CA CYS A 75 -11.55 -0.61 -4.46
C CYS A 75 -11.35 0.90 -4.66
N VAL A 76 -10.34 1.24 -5.45
CA VAL A 76 -10.09 2.61 -5.89
C VAL A 76 -10.19 2.64 -7.41
N ARG A 77 -10.95 3.60 -7.93
CA ARG A 77 -11.04 3.87 -9.36
C ARG A 77 -10.93 5.37 -9.59
N ASP A 78 -9.99 5.77 -10.44
CA ASP A 78 -9.78 7.17 -10.84
C ASP A 78 -9.64 8.15 -9.65
N GLY A 79 -9.13 7.66 -8.50
CA GLY A 79 -8.95 8.43 -7.27
C GLY A 79 -10.13 8.44 -6.30
N TRP A 80 -11.23 7.74 -6.62
CA TRP A 80 -12.42 7.63 -5.78
C TRP A 80 -12.48 6.24 -5.14
N PHE A 81 -12.77 6.21 -3.84
CA PHE A 81 -12.98 4.96 -3.11
C PHE A 81 -14.43 4.49 -3.23
N TYR A 82 -14.60 3.19 -3.47
CA TYR A 82 -15.90 2.53 -3.46
C TYR A 82 -15.74 1.11 -2.89
N ALA A 83 -16.83 0.53 -2.39
CA ALA A 83 -16.84 -0.86 -1.97
C ALA A 83 -17.41 -1.73 -3.09
N LYS A 84 -16.84 -2.89 -3.34
CA LYS A 84 -17.41 -3.92 -4.22
C LYS A 84 -17.85 -5.09 -3.37
N ARG A 85 -19.12 -5.47 -3.48
CA ARG A 85 -19.66 -6.64 -2.77
C ARG A 85 -19.13 -7.92 -3.41
N LEU A 86 -18.82 -8.90 -2.57
CA LEU A 86 -18.29 -10.23 -2.94
C LEU A 86 -19.38 -11.31 -2.85
#